data_AF-W1YCF2-F1
#
_entry.id   AF-W1YCF2-F1
#
_cell.length_a   1.000
_cell.length_b   1.000
_cell.length_c   1.000
_cell.angle_alpha   90.00
_cell.angle_beta   90.00
_cell.angle_gamma   90.00
#
_symmetry.space_group_name_H-M   'P 1'
#
loop_
_entity.id
_entity.type
_entity.pdbx_description
1 polymer ?
#
loop_
_entity_poly.entity_id
_entity_poly.type
_entity_poly.pdbx_seq_one_letter_code
_entity_poly.pdbx_strand_id
1 'polypeptide(L)'
;QEADACLAATEWCPAIHEYFRGGGYSSRFLTEGGVPFTMTRVNIIKGLGPVLQIAEGWSVELPKDVHDILNKRTNSTWPTTWFAPRLTGKGPFTDVYSVMANWGANHGVLTIGHVGADFITLASMLRIP
;
A
#
# COMPACT_ATOMS: atom_id res chain seq x y z
N GLN A 1 13.20 -14.40 -17.41
CA GLN A 1 11.81 -14.92 -17.43
C GLN A 1 10.91 -14.13 -16.50
N GLU A 2 11.01 -14.26 -15.17
CA GLU A 2 10.12 -13.51 -14.24
C GLU A 2 10.38 -11.99 -14.25
N ALA A 3 11.64 -11.57 -14.26
CA ALA A 3 12.00 -10.14 -14.38
C ALA A 3 11.42 -9.51 -15.66
N ASP A 4 11.45 -10.25 -16.77
CA ASP A 4 10.88 -9.80 -18.05
C ASP A 4 9.34 -9.74 -18.00
N ALA A 5 8.71 -10.65 -17.26
CA ALA A 5 7.26 -10.62 -17.02
C ALA A 5 6.84 -9.41 -16.18
N CYS A 6 7.62 -9.03 -15.16
CA CYS A 6 7.38 -7.78 -14.41
C CYS A 6 7.45 -6.54 -15.32
N LEU A 7 8.43 -6.50 -16.23
CA LEU A 7 8.53 -5.43 -17.23
C LEU A 7 7.34 -5.46 -18.21
N ALA A 8 6.91 -6.64 -18.65
CA ALA A 8 5.77 -6.80 -19.55
C ALA A 8 4.43 -6.37 -18.94
N ALA A 9 4.29 -6.48 -17.62
CA ALA A 9 3.12 -6.00 -16.87
C ALA A 9 3.15 -4.49 -16.59
N THR A 10 4.25 -3.81 -16.95
CA THR A 10 4.47 -2.39 -16.65
C THR A 10 4.41 -1.54 -17.92
N GLU A 11 3.58 -0.51 -17.89
CA GLU A 11 3.58 0.56 -18.88
C GLU A 11 4.32 1.80 -18.34
N TRP A 12 5.13 2.43 -19.19
CA TRP A 12 5.85 3.66 -18.86
C TRP A 12 5.05 4.86 -19.36
N CYS A 13 4.33 5.53 -18.46
CA CYS A 13 3.44 6.64 -18.80
C CYS A 13 4.16 7.99 -18.68
N PRO A 14 4.10 8.90 -19.67
CA PRO A 14 4.63 10.24 -19.52
C PRO A 14 4.05 10.96 -18.31
N ALA A 15 4.90 11.65 -17.56
CA ALA A 15 4.49 12.39 -16.38
C ALA A 15 3.57 13.57 -16.74
N ILE A 16 2.58 13.83 -15.89
CA ILE A 16 1.64 14.94 -16.03
C ILE A 16 2.40 16.26 -15.81
N HIS A 17 2.51 17.08 -16.85
CA HIS A 17 3.39 18.24 -16.88
C HIS A 17 3.08 19.28 -15.79
N GLU A 18 1.80 19.45 -15.43
CA GLU A 18 1.35 20.36 -14.38
C GLU A 18 1.98 20.03 -13.02
N TYR A 19 2.24 18.74 -12.75
CA TYR A 19 2.91 18.28 -11.54
C TYR A 19 4.44 18.14 -11.73
N PHE A 20 4.89 17.71 -12.90
CA PHE A 20 6.28 17.39 -13.20
C PHE A 20 6.78 18.17 -14.42
N ARG A 21 7.14 19.44 -14.23
CA ARG A 21 7.53 20.36 -15.34
C ARG A 21 8.76 19.90 -16.13
N GLY A 22 9.64 19.11 -15.52
CA GLY A 22 10.80 18.50 -16.17
C GLY A 22 10.47 17.25 -17.00
N GLY A 23 9.22 16.80 -17.03
CA GLY A 23 8.82 15.53 -17.61
C GLY A 23 9.21 14.33 -16.74
N GLY A 24 9.29 13.15 -17.36
CA GLY A 24 9.57 11.87 -16.72
C GLY A 24 8.60 10.78 -17.17
N TYR A 25 8.83 9.55 -16.71
CA TYR A 25 7.94 8.42 -16.94
C TYR A 25 7.59 7.73 -15.62
N SER A 26 6.31 7.53 -15.33
CA SER A 26 5.84 6.70 -14.23
C SER A 26 5.73 5.24 -14.66
N SER A 27 6.07 4.31 -13.77
CA SER A 27 5.92 2.87 -13.97
C SER A 27 4.53 2.42 -13.53
N ARG A 28 3.59 2.31 -14.47
CA ARG A 28 2.22 1.89 -14.21
C ARG A 28 2.08 0.38 -14.33
N PHE A 29 1.61 -0.26 -13.28
CA PHE A 29 1.16 -1.65 -13.28
C PHE A 29 -0.04 -1.80 -12.34
N LEU A 30 -0.75 -2.92 -12.45
CA LEU A 30 -1.81 -3.32 -11.54
C LEU A 30 -1.37 -4.60 -10.83
N THR A 31 -1.23 -4.55 -9.52
CA THR A 31 -0.90 -5.73 -8.70
C THR A 31 -2.02 -6.75 -8.81
N GLU A 32 -1.67 -8.03 -9.01
CA GLU A 32 -2.63 -9.13 -9.04
C GLU A 32 -3.38 -9.28 -7.71
N GLY A 33 -4.61 -9.80 -7.75
CA GLY A 33 -5.42 -10.06 -6.57
C GLY A 33 -5.02 -11.33 -5.83
N GLY A 34 -5.44 -11.44 -4.56
CA GLY A 34 -5.23 -12.63 -3.73
C GLY A 34 -3.83 -12.76 -3.13
N VAL A 35 -2.95 -11.79 -3.34
CA VAL A 35 -1.59 -11.81 -2.81
C VAL A 35 -1.61 -11.34 -1.35
N PRO A 36 -1.10 -12.13 -0.39
CA PRO A 36 -1.00 -11.68 1.01
C PRO A 36 0.03 -10.56 1.12
N PHE A 37 -0.34 -9.47 1.78
CA PHE A 37 0.53 -8.33 2.05
C PHE A 37 0.40 -7.85 3.49
N THR A 38 1.48 -7.26 3.98
CA THR A 38 1.52 -6.51 5.24
C THR A 38 1.83 -5.05 4.94
N MET A 39 0.91 -4.14 5.26
CA MET A 39 1.13 -2.70 5.19
C MET A 39 1.75 -2.21 6.50
N THR A 40 2.87 -1.48 6.44
CA THR A 40 3.56 -0.95 7.62
C THR A 40 3.88 0.53 7.51
N ARG A 41 4.03 1.20 8.66
CA ARG A 41 4.46 2.60 8.75
C ARG A 41 5.09 2.90 10.11
N VAL A 42 6.28 3.49 10.11
CA VAL A 42 6.84 4.16 11.30
C VAL A 42 6.45 5.63 11.28
N ASN A 43 5.96 6.15 12.41
CA ASN A 43 5.74 7.57 12.64
C ASN A 43 6.51 8.03 13.88
N ILE A 44 6.94 9.29 13.93
CA ILE A 44 7.63 9.85 15.10
C ILE A 44 6.71 10.86 15.76
N ILE A 45 6.32 10.58 17.01
CA ILE A 45 5.40 11.41 17.79
C ILE A 45 6.20 12.16 18.85
N LYS A 46 6.10 13.49 18.86
CA LYS A 46 6.76 14.32 19.86
C LYS A 46 6.31 13.93 21.28
N GLY A 47 7.26 13.66 22.16
CA GLY A 47 7.01 13.24 23.55
C GLY A 47 6.83 11.73 23.75
N LEU A 48 6.76 10.93 22.68
CA LEU A 48 6.72 9.46 22.74
C LEU A 48 7.92 8.83 22.01
N GLY A 49 8.27 9.32 20.83
CA GLY A 49 9.30 8.74 19.97
C GLY A 49 8.72 8.02 18.75
N PRO A 50 9.45 7.07 18.15
CA PRO A 50 8.95 6.28 17.02
C PRO A 50 7.82 5.33 17.46
N VAL A 51 6.83 5.13 16.61
CA VAL A 51 5.75 4.14 16.76
C VAL A 51 5.58 3.36 15.45
N LEU A 52 5.24 2.08 15.50
CA LEU A 52 5.02 1.23 14.34
C LEU A 52 3.54 0.86 14.17
N GLN A 53 3.00 1.09 12.98
CA GLN A 53 1.68 0.63 12.56
C GLN A 53 1.82 -0.58 11.62
N ILE A 54 0.97 -1.58 11.81
CA ILE A 54 0.95 -2.82 11.03
C ILE A 54 -0.50 -3.15 10.69
N ALA A 55 -0.77 -3.39 9.40
CA ALA A 55 -2.06 -3.87 8.92
C ALA A 55 -1.84 -4.99 7.89
N GLU A 56 -2.14 -6.23 8.28
CA GLU A 56 -2.13 -7.37 7.35
C GLU A 56 -3.43 -7.45 6.55
N GLY A 57 -3.33 -7.93 5.32
CA GLY A 57 -4.46 -8.09 4.42
C GLY A 57 -4.06 -8.78 3.13
N TRP A 58 -4.83 -8.52 2.07
CA TRP A 58 -4.59 -9.07 0.75
C TRP A 58 -4.77 -8.00 -0.31
N SER A 59 -4.04 -8.13 -1.42
CA SER A 59 -4.46 -7.47 -2.66
C SER A 59 -5.78 -8.06 -3.14
N VAL A 60 -6.60 -7.26 -3.82
CA VAL A 60 -7.86 -7.73 -4.40
C VAL A 60 -7.94 -7.40 -5.88
N GLU A 61 -8.50 -8.33 -6.65
CA GLU A 61 -8.84 -8.08 -8.04
C GLU A 61 -10.26 -7.53 -8.12
N LEU A 62 -10.43 -6.43 -8.85
CA LEU A 62 -11.74 -5.85 -9.12
C LEU A 62 -12.18 -6.25 -10.53
N PRO A 63 -13.50 -6.39 -10.79
CA PRO A 63 -14.00 -6.44 -12.15
C PRO A 63 -13.44 -5.29 -12.99
N LYS A 64 -13.10 -5.57 -14.25
CA LYS A 64 -12.35 -4.64 -15.10
C LYS A 64 -13.03 -3.26 -15.20
N ASP A 65 -14.34 -3.23 -15.38
CA ASP A 65 -15.13 -2.01 -15.47
C ASP A 65 -15.07 -1.19 -14.17
N VAL A 66 -15.15 -1.86 -13.02
CA VAL A 66 -15.02 -1.22 -11.70
C VAL A 66 -13.61 -0.63 -11.53
N HIS A 67 -12.57 -1.40 -11.83
CA HIS A 67 -11.18 -0.90 -11.79
C HIS A 67 -11.02 0.32 -12.70
N ASP A 68 -11.44 0.22 -13.96
CA ASP A 68 -11.28 1.29 -14.95
C ASP A 68 -11.96 2.58 -14.48
N ILE A 69 -13.18 2.49 -13.92
CA ILE A 69 -13.93 3.65 -13.42
C ILE A 69 -13.17 4.32 -12.27
N LEU A 70 -12.70 3.55 -11.28
CA LEU A 70 -12.01 4.07 -10.11
C LEU A 70 -10.61 4.60 -10.44
N ASN A 71 -9.87 3.90 -11.30
CA ASN A 71 -8.50 4.28 -11.67
C ASN A 71 -8.46 5.58 -12.48
N LYS A 72 -9.36 5.72 -13.47
CA LYS A 72 -9.47 6.92 -14.32
C LYS A 72 -9.73 8.20 -13.52
N ARG A 73 -10.46 8.11 -12.39
CA ARG A 73 -10.81 9.25 -11.54
C ARG A 73 -9.81 9.54 -10.42
N THR A 74 -8.76 8.73 -10.28
CA THR A 74 -7.71 8.91 -9.26
C THR A 74 -6.39 9.33 -9.91
N ASN A 75 -5.65 8.39 -10.50
CA ASN A 75 -4.49 8.68 -11.33
C ASN A 75 -4.15 7.48 -12.22
N SER A 76 -4.63 7.50 -13.45
CA SER A 76 -4.49 6.38 -14.40
C SER A 76 -3.08 6.20 -14.97
N THR A 77 -2.11 7.04 -14.59
CA THR A 77 -0.70 6.93 -15.01
C THR A 77 0.19 6.29 -13.94
N TRP A 78 -0.33 6.04 -12.74
CA TRP A 78 0.43 5.54 -11.58
C TRP A 78 0.10 4.07 -11.27
N PRO A 79 1.03 3.34 -10.61
CA PRO A 79 0.76 1.95 -10.23
C PRO A 79 -0.36 1.86 -9.19
N THR A 80 -1.17 0.80 -9.28
CA THR A 80 -2.31 0.57 -8.39
C THR A 80 -2.20 -0.77 -7.68
N THR A 81 -2.49 -0.78 -6.38
CA THR A 81 -2.76 -2.00 -5.60
C THR A 81 -4.05 -1.75 -4.81
N TRP A 82 -5.08 -2.57 -5.05
CA TRP A 82 -6.29 -2.56 -4.23
C TRP A 82 -6.05 -3.44 -3.02
N PHE A 83 -6.21 -2.90 -1.80
CA PHE A 83 -5.86 -3.60 -0.57
C PHE A 83 -7.08 -3.73 0.35
N ALA A 84 -7.32 -4.94 0.85
CA ALA A 84 -8.34 -5.23 1.84
C ALA A 84 -7.69 -5.70 3.15
N PRO A 85 -7.69 -4.88 4.23
CA PRO A 85 -7.12 -5.27 5.51
C PRO A 85 -7.98 -6.35 6.19
N ARG A 86 -7.31 -7.26 6.91
CA ARG A 86 -7.98 -8.24 7.77
C ARG A 86 -8.60 -7.52 8.98
N LEU A 87 -9.91 -7.66 9.15
CA LEU A 87 -10.65 -7.06 10.26
C LEU A 87 -10.68 -7.98 11.48
N THR A 88 -10.81 -7.38 12.66
CA THR A 88 -10.90 -8.11 13.94
C THR A 88 -12.17 -7.77 14.73
N GLY A 89 -12.93 -6.75 14.30
CA GLY A 89 -14.08 -6.23 15.03
C GLY A 89 -13.71 -5.41 16.27
N LYS A 90 -12.42 -5.09 16.47
CA LYS A 90 -11.91 -4.42 17.66
C LYS A 90 -10.92 -3.32 17.30
N GLY A 91 -10.86 -2.27 18.12
CA GLY A 91 -9.87 -1.19 18.00
C GLY A 91 -9.88 -0.55 16.60
N PRO A 92 -8.72 -0.27 15.99
CA PRO A 92 -8.62 0.28 14.64
C PRO A 92 -9.10 -0.64 13.51
N PHE A 93 -9.43 -1.90 13.82
CA PHE A 93 -9.78 -2.95 12.85
C PHE A 93 -11.25 -3.39 12.97
N THR A 94 -12.15 -2.48 13.35
CA THR A 94 -13.61 -2.70 13.33
C THR A 94 -14.16 -2.78 11.92
N ASP A 95 -13.66 -1.93 11.03
CA ASP A 95 -14.04 -1.79 9.63
C ASP A 95 -12.89 -1.17 8.82
N VAL A 96 -12.96 -1.25 7.49
CA VAL A 96 -11.89 -0.79 6.59
C VAL A 96 -11.67 0.72 6.70
N TYR A 97 -12.73 1.49 6.95
CA TYR A 97 -12.62 2.93 7.16
C TYR A 97 -11.77 3.24 8.40
N SER A 98 -12.01 2.54 9.51
CA SER A 98 -11.28 2.72 10.76
C SER A 98 -9.79 2.42 10.61
N VAL A 99 -9.41 1.44 9.77
CA VAL A 99 -8.00 1.17 9.44
C VAL A 99 -7.38 2.40 8.74
N MET A 100 -8.05 2.97 7.75
CA MET A 100 -7.57 4.15 7.02
C MET A 100 -7.53 5.39 7.92
N ALA A 101 -8.57 5.64 8.72
CA ALA A 101 -8.68 6.80 9.58
C ALA A 101 -7.65 6.82 10.71
N ASN A 102 -7.16 5.65 11.14
CA ASN A 102 -6.10 5.53 12.14
C ASN A 102 -4.69 5.44 11.53
N TRP A 103 -4.55 5.45 10.20
CA TRP A 103 -3.24 5.44 9.55
C TRP A 103 -2.55 6.80 9.71
N GLY A 104 -1.36 6.82 10.30
CA GLY A 104 -0.71 8.04 10.81
C GLY A 104 0.01 8.90 9.78
N ALA A 105 -0.05 8.55 8.49
CA ALA A 105 0.62 9.27 7.41
C ALA A 105 -0.08 9.08 6.07
N ASN A 106 0.28 9.86 5.05
CA ASN A 106 -0.20 9.68 3.68
C ASN A 106 0.51 8.55 2.92
N HIS A 107 1.63 8.04 3.43
CA HIS A 107 2.39 6.94 2.84
C HIS A 107 2.30 5.67 3.70
N GLY A 108 2.48 4.52 3.06
CA GLY A 108 2.66 3.22 3.69
C GLY A 108 3.63 2.37 2.88
N VAL A 109 4.11 1.27 3.46
CA VAL A 109 4.97 0.30 2.79
C VAL A 109 4.24 -1.03 2.71
N LEU A 110 4.16 -1.65 1.52
CA LEU A 110 3.63 -3.00 1.35
C LEU A 110 4.78 -4.00 1.29
N THR A 111 4.74 -5.00 2.18
CA THR A 111 5.68 -6.12 2.23
C THR A 111 4.95 -7.41 1.92
N ILE A 112 5.52 -8.25 1.05
CA ILE A 112 4.92 -9.53 0.67
C ILE A 112 4.73 -10.45 1.90
N GLY A 113 3.60 -11.16 1.95
CA GLY A 113 3.25 -12.08 3.02
C GLY A 113 2.59 -11.43 4.23
N HIS A 114 2.20 -12.29 5.19
CA HIS A 114 1.72 -11.89 6.52
C HIS A 114 2.87 -11.97 7.50
N VAL A 115 3.63 -10.87 7.56
CA VAL A 115 4.88 -10.74 8.31
C VAL A 115 4.73 -9.80 9.51
N GLY A 116 3.49 -9.56 9.96
CA GLY A 116 3.21 -8.71 11.11
C GLY A 116 3.91 -9.20 12.38
N ALA A 117 3.99 -10.52 12.58
CA ALA A 117 4.70 -11.11 13.73
C ALA A 117 6.21 -10.81 13.72
N ASP A 118 6.84 -10.79 12.53
CA ASP A 118 8.26 -10.46 12.38
C ASP A 118 8.49 -8.98 12.71
N PHE A 119 7.62 -8.10 12.21
CA PHE A 119 7.64 -6.67 12.54
C PHE A 119 7.41 -6.41 14.04
N ILE A 120 6.49 -7.11 14.70
CA ILE A 120 6.26 -7.01 16.14
C ILE A 120 7.53 -7.41 16.92
N THR A 121 8.11 -8.55 16.56
CA THR A 121 9.36 -9.04 17.17
C THR A 121 10.48 -8.02 17.02
N LEU A 122 10.71 -7.53 15.80
CA LEU A 122 11.74 -6.54 15.51
C LEU A 122 11.50 -5.22 16.24
N ALA A 123 10.26 -4.71 16.25
CA ALA A 123 9.91 -3.48 16.95
C ALA A 123 10.18 -3.59 18.46
N SER A 124 9.91 -4.76 19.06
CA SER A 124 10.23 -5.00 20.47
C SER A 124 11.75 -4.97 20.76
N MET A 125 12.57 -5.55 19.87
CA MET A 125 14.03 -5.49 19.97
C MET A 125 14.55 -4.06 19.85
N LEU A 126 13.87 -3.22 19.07
CA LEU A 126 14.21 -1.81 18.88
C LEU A 126 13.52 -0.87 19.87
N ARG A 127 12.67 -1.39 20.76
CA ARG A 127 11.88 -0.63 21.74
C ARG A 127 10.97 0.42 21.07
N ILE A 128 10.42 0.05 19.92
CA ILE A 128 9.43 0.84 19.18
C ILE A 128 8.04 0.29 19.54
N PRO A 129 7.17 1.06 20.20
CA PRO A 129 5.78 0.66 20.46
C PRO A 129 4.94 0.57 19.19
#